data_AF-A0A3L7S9Y6-F1
#
_entry.id   AF-A0A3L7S9Y6-F1
#
_cell.length_a   1.000
_cell.length_b   1.000
_cell.length_c   1.000
_cell.angle_alpha   90.00
_cell.angle_beta   90.00
_cell.angle_gamma   90.00
#
_symmetry.space_group_name_H-M   'P 1'
#
loop_
_entity.id
_entity.type
_entity.pdbx_description
1 polymer ?
#
loop_
_entity_poly.entity_id
_entity_poly.type
_entity_poly.pdbx_seq_one_letter_code
_entity_poly.pdbx_strand_id
1 'polypeptide(L)'
;MRMNPTSDLVARLCWRRLLMWSLIAAIGIAVPSGMFVNVQADEHEKKVESWKKTYEEKILPIVEARCVQCHRGDKIEGEFDFGKFPNGQSAVDAGDAWERVAKRIRLNEMPPQGSPGLSDEQKGQFHRWVDSRPNQDLCKQLASEETQSWYRGFVMSRRLTQTEYRNAIRDVVGVPLQPDEEPPSDGAGGEGFDTVGDALFTSTIHLESYLAIADRVIEDALPDAQTSDDPAKAAIRNRLLIVLPKSLQPDSSRSDAEAAAEIIAQFARRAWRRPVTEDEKLRLMQLYEASTGRDRGFLASVREPLKAVLVSPHFLFVVETEPDATGVIRLTPHQIATRLALFIWSSVPDEELLQAADSEAILNDDQIRLHVRRMLADPKSRALGENFGLQWLGLRGFSEVHPDGELFPEYADTLASDLREEAV
;
A
#
# COMPACT_ATOMS: atom_id res chain seq x y z
N MET A 1 -9.91 -7.66 -39.99
CA MET A 1 -9.76 -8.75 -39.01
C MET A 1 -8.38 -9.37 -39.16
N ARG A 2 -7.41 -8.92 -38.35
CA ARG A 2 -6.11 -9.58 -38.22
C ARG A 2 -6.06 -10.20 -36.83
N MET A 3 -5.87 -11.51 -36.77
CA MET A 3 -5.66 -12.27 -35.54
C MET A 3 -4.26 -11.95 -34.97
N ASN A 4 -4.21 -11.84 -33.64
CA ASN A 4 -3.02 -11.51 -32.84
C ASN A 4 -2.14 -12.78 -32.67
N PRO A 5 -0.79 -12.69 -32.66
CA PRO A 5 0.12 -13.83 -32.84
C PRO A 5 0.55 -14.56 -31.55
N THR A 6 -0.12 -14.35 -30.41
CA THR A 6 0.30 -14.90 -29.10
C THR A 6 -0.26 -16.29 -28.79
N SER A 7 -1.29 -16.76 -29.50
CA SER A 7 -1.85 -18.11 -29.33
C SER A 7 -0.98 -19.23 -29.92
N ASP A 8 0.00 -18.88 -30.77
CA ASP A 8 0.78 -19.86 -31.55
C ASP A 8 2.07 -20.30 -30.83
N LEU A 9 2.53 -19.56 -29.80
CA LEU A 9 3.71 -19.92 -29.01
C LEU A 9 3.42 -21.00 -27.96
N VAL A 10 2.25 -20.93 -27.32
CA VAL A 10 1.81 -21.89 -26.29
C VAL A 10 1.50 -23.26 -26.90
N ALA A 11 0.86 -23.29 -28.07
CA ALA A 11 0.59 -24.51 -28.82
C ALA A 11 1.88 -25.21 -29.29
N ARG A 12 2.91 -24.45 -29.70
CA ARG A 12 4.20 -24.99 -30.16
C ARG A 12 5.07 -25.55 -29.04
N LEU A 13 4.98 -25.02 -27.82
CA LEU A 13 5.65 -25.55 -26.62
C LEU A 13 5.02 -26.87 -26.14
N CYS A 14 3.70 -27.00 -26.22
CA CYS A 14 2.98 -28.24 -25.89
C CYS A 14 3.25 -29.38 -26.89
N TRP A 15 3.33 -29.10 -28.19
CA TRP A 15 3.61 -30.14 -29.21
C TRP A 15 5.07 -30.64 -29.15
N ARG A 16 6.03 -29.76 -28.84
CA ARG A 16 7.45 -30.17 -28.66
C ARG A 16 7.65 -31.18 -27.53
N ARG A 17 6.85 -31.12 -26.45
CA ARG A 17 6.90 -32.10 -25.35
C ARG A 17 6.35 -33.47 -25.76
N LEU A 18 5.34 -33.53 -26.63
CA LEU A 18 4.78 -34.79 -27.15
C LEU A 18 5.72 -35.49 -28.15
N LEU A 19 6.46 -34.74 -28.99
CA LEU A 19 7.43 -35.29 -29.94
C LEU A 19 8.75 -35.77 -29.28
N MET A 20 9.13 -35.18 -28.15
CA MET A 20 10.35 -35.56 -27.42
C MET A 20 10.22 -36.92 -26.73
N TRP A 21 8.99 -37.39 -26.48
CA TRP A 21 8.71 -38.71 -25.91
C TRP A 21 8.75 -39.84 -26.95
N SER A 22 8.51 -39.54 -28.22
CA SER A 22 8.65 -40.51 -29.32
C SER A 22 10.11 -40.78 -29.74
N LEU A 23 11.07 -39.93 -29.39
CA LEU A 23 12.50 -40.10 -29.74
C LEU A 23 13.32 -40.84 -28.68
N ILE A 24 12.82 -40.96 -27.45
CA ILE A 24 13.51 -41.70 -26.36
C ILE A 24 13.29 -43.22 -26.47
N ALA A 25 12.30 -43.67 -27.24
CA ALA A 25 12.04 -45.09 -27.47
C ALA A 25 13.07 -45.79 -28.40
N ALA A 26 14.04 -45.06 -28.97
CA ALA A 26 15.01 -45.62 -29.93
C ALA A 26 16.45 -45.79 -29.39
N ILE A 27 16.74 -45.42 -28.14
CA ILE A 27 18.08 -45.63 -27.55
C ILE A 27 17.92 -46.40 -26.25
N GLY A 28 18.23 -47.70 -26.33
CA GLY A 28 18.14 -48.65 -25.22
C GLY A 28 19.12 -48.32 -24.09
N ILE A 29 18.71 -47.45 -23.17
CA ILE A 29 19.28 -47.37 -21.83
C ILE A 29 18.13 -47.58 -20.85
N ALA A 30 18.01 -48.80 -20.36
CA ALA A 30 17.09 -49.14 -19.27
C ALA A 30 17.59 -48.49 -17.97
N VAL A 31 17.10 -47.29 -17.69
CA VAL A 31 17.07 -46.75 -16.32
C VAL A 31 15.68 -47.06 -15.76
N PRO A 32 15.55 -47.76 -14.62
CA PRO A 32 14.26 -48.16 -14.08
C PRO A 32 13.44 -46.91 -13.75
N SER A 33 12.44 -46.61 -14.58
CA SER A 33 11.60 -45.42 -14.51
C SER A 33 10.53 -45.46 -13.40
N GLY A 34 10.68 -46.34 -12.41
CA GLY A 34 9.69 -46.56 -11.35
C GLY A 34 9.86 -45.71 -10.09
N MET A 35 10.98 -45.00 -9.91
CA MET A 35 11.30 -44.36 -8.62
C MET A 35 10.85 -42.89 -8.48
N PHE A 36 10.66 -42.15 -9.57
CA PHE A 36 10.36 -40.71 -9.50
C PHE A 36 8.87 -40.37 -9.44
N VAL A 37 7.96 -41.24 -9.93
CA VAL A 37 6.51 -41.00 -9.88
C VAL A 37 5.92 -41.27 -8.48
N ASN A 38 6.54 -42.18 -7.72
CA ASN A 38 6.02 -42.60 -6.42
C ASN A 38 6.27 -41.58 -5.29
N VAL A 39 7.31 -40.76 -5.38
CA VAL A 39 7.70 -39.83 -4.30
C VAL A 39 6.73 -38.65 -4.17
N GLN A 40 6.26 -38.10 -5.29
CA GLN A 40 5.35 -36.95 -5.28
C GLN A 40 3.92 -37.31 -4.87
N ALA A 41 3.44 -38.49 -5.30
CA ALA A 41 2.13 -38.99 -4.89
C ALA A 41 2.11 -39.28 -3.36
N ASP A 42 3.16 -39.91 -2.84
CA ASP A 42 3.33 -40.23 -1.42
C ASP A 42 3.47 -38.96 -0.53
N GLU A 43 4.12 -37.91 -1.03
CA GLU A 43 4.20 -36.63 -0.31
C GLU A 43 2.86 -35.88 -0.29
N HIS A 44 2.11 -35.90 -1.40
CA HIS A 44 0.78 -35.28 -1.47
C HIS A 44 -0.22 -35.98 -0.56
N GLU A 45 -0.23 -37.32 -0.56
CA GLU A 45 -1.09 -38.13 0.30
C GLU A 45 -0.83 -37.84 1.79
N LYS A 46 0.45 -37.75 2.20
CA LYS A 46 0.84 -37.35 3.56
C LYS A 46 0.36 -35.94 3.94
N LYS A 47 0.45 -34.99 3.02
CA LYS A 47 -0.03 -33.62 3.24
C LYS A 47 -1.55 -33.57 3.39
N VAL A 48 -2.29 -34.31 2.56
CA VAL A 48 -3.76 -34.43 2.65
C VAL A 48 -4.16 -35.07 3.98
N GLU A 49 -3.46 -36.13 4.41
CA GLU A 49 -3.77 -36.81 5.67
C GLU A 49 -3.49 -35.92 6.89
N SER A 50 -2.39 -35.16 6.86
CA SER A 50 -2.09 -34.17 7.90
C SER A 50 -3.15 -33.05 7.96
N TRP A 51 -3.68 -32.63 6.81
CA TRP A 51 -4.72 -31.62 6.73
C TRP A 51 -6.07 -32.12 7.30
N LYS A 52 -6.45 -33.37 6.99
CA LYS A 52 -7.63 -34.04 7.57
C LYS A 52 -7.53 -34.14 9.09
N LYS A 53 -6.37 -34.59 9.59
CA LYS A 53 -6.13 -34.70 11.03
C LYS A 53 -6.27 -33.36 11.73
N THR A 54 -5.72 -32.30 11.13
CA THR A 54 -5.84 -30.93 11.67
C THR A 54 -7.30 -30.46 11.71
N TYR A 55 -8.10 -30.81 10.71
CA TYR A 55 -9.54 -30.53 10.72
C TYR A 55 -10.22 -31.17 11.93
N GLU A 56 -10.04 -32.48 12.10
CA GLU A 56 -10.72 -33.24 13.15
C GLU A 56 -10.29 -32.82 14.56
N GLU A 57 -9.01 -32.54 14.77
CA GLU A 57 -8.47 -32.20 16.08
C GLU A 57 -8.71 -30.74 16.48
N LYS A 58 -8.70 -29.81 15.53
CA LYS A 58 -8.65 -28.36 15.83
C LYS A 58 -9.84 -27.58 15.28
N ILE A 59 -10.35 -27.93 14.10
CA ILE A 59 -11.37 -27.12 13.41
C ILE A 59 -12.77 -27.62 13.73
N LEU A 60 -13.00 -28.93 13.67
CA LEU A 60 -14.29 -29.53 13.97
C LEU A 60 -14.82 -29.14 15.37
N PRO A 61 -14.00 -29.12 16.45
CA PRO A 61 -14.47 -28.65 17.76
C PRO A 61 -14.92 -27.20 17.77
N ILE A 62 -14.26 -26.32 16.99
CA ILE A 62 -14.64 -24.91 16.86
C ILE A 62 -15.97 -24.80 16.12
N VAL A 63 -16.13 -25.55 15.02
CA VAL A 63 -17.36 -25.59 14.21
C VAL A 63 -18.54 -26.08 15.03
N GLU A 64 -18.36 -27.14 15.81
CA GLU A 64 -19.39 -27.67 16.70
C GLU A 64 -19.78 -26.68 17.81
N ALA A 65 -18.80 -25.99 18.39
CA ALA A 65 -19.05 -25.05 19.47
C ALA A 65 -19.64 -23.71 19.01
N ARG A 66 -19.37 -23.27 17.77
CA ARG A 66 -19.64 -21.88 17.33
C ARG A 66 -20.54 -21.75 16.11
N CYS A 67 -20.59 -22.77 15.24
CA CYS A 67 -21.29 -22.67 13.96
C CYS A 67 -22.56 -23.52 13.91
N VAL A 68 -22.52 -24.72 14.50
CA VAL A 68 -23.61 -25.71 14.41
C VAL A 68 -24.94 -25.23 15.01
N GLN A 69 -24.92 -24.29 15.96
CA GLN A 69 -26.14 -23.76 16.57
C GLN A 69 -27.11 -23.14 15.54
N CYS A 70 -26.60 -22.52 14.47
CA CYS A 70 -27.40 -21.84 13.43
C CYS A 70 -27.34 -22.53 12.06
N HIS A 71 -26.44 -23.51 11.90
CA HIS A 71 -26.12 -24.14 10.61
C HIS A 71 -26.23 -25.67 10.68
N ARG A 72 -27.24 -26.19 11.39
CA ARG A 72 -27.59 -27.61 11.44
C ARG A 72 -29.10 -27.79 11.73
N GLY A 73 -29.76 -28.70 11.01
CA GLY A 73 -31.16 -29.11 11.27
C GLY A 73 -32.21 -28.22 10.62
N ASP A 74 -33.39 -28.09 11.23
CA ASP A 74 -34.58 -27.47 10.60
C ASP A 74 -34.54 -25.93 10.52
N LYS A 75 -33.52 -25.29 11.12
CA LYS A 75 -33.29 -23.83 11.11
C LYS A 75 -31.90 -23.52 10.54
N ILE A 76 -31.66 -23.91 9.30
CA ILE A 76 -30.41 -23.56 8.60
C ILE A 76 -30.48 -22.11 8.13
N GLU A 77 -29.65 -21.25 8.73
CA GLU A 77 -29.42 -19.90 8.21
C GLU A 77 -28.45 -19.93 7.01
N GLY A 78 -28.74 -19.18 5.95
CA GLY A 78 -27.87 -19.07 4.78
C GLY A 78 -27.68 -20.35 3.95
N GLU A 79 -28.60 -21.32 4.05
CA GLU A 79 -28.60 -22.59 3.30
C GLU A 79 -27.33 -23.45 3.44
N PHE A 80 -26.53 -23.21 4.48
CA PHE A 80 -25.28 -23.91 4.74
C PHE A 80 -25.38 -24.80 5.97
N ASP A 81 -25.10 -26.11 5.81
CA ASP A 81 -25.24 -27.12 6.87
C ASP A 81 -23.89 -27.79 7.17
N PHE A 82 -23.32 -27.49 8.34
CA PHE A 82 -22.07 -28.11 8.80
C PHE A 82 -22.24 -29.57 9.21
N GLY A 83 -23.49 -30.06 9.38
CA GLY A 83 -23.78 -31.48 9.59
C GLY A 83 -23.30 -32.39 8.45
N LYS A 84 -23.06 -31.82 7.26
CA LYS A 84 -22.55 -32.54 6.09
C LYS A 84 -21.04 -32.84 6.15
N PHE A 85 -20.32 -32.28 7.13
CA PHE A 85 -18.86 -32.39 7.23
C PHE A 85 -18.38 -33.04 8.54
N PRO A 86 -18.78 -34.28 8.88
CA PRO A 86 -18.48 -34.88 10.18
C PRO A 86 -17.01 -35.33 10.36
N ASN A 87 -16.19 -35.32 9.32
CA ASN A 87 -14.80 -35.82 9.38
C ASN A 87 -13.88 -35.14 8.36
N GLY A 88 -12.58 -35.37 8.46
CA GLY A 88 -11.57 -34.77 7.60
C GLY A 88 -11.79 -35.07 6.12
N GLN A 89 -12.26 -36.27 5.78
CA GLN A 89 -12.52 -36.64 4.38
C GLN A 89 -13.63 -35.77 3.77
N SER A 90 -14.75 -35.62 4.48
CA SER A 90 -15.85 -34.75 4.04
C SER A 90 -15.43 -33.28 3.93
N ALA A 91 -14.45 -32.84 4.71
CA ALA A 91 -13.88 -31.50 4.59
C ALA A 91 -12.99 -31.35 3.34
N VAL A 92 -12.22 -32.38 2.98
CA VAL A 92 -11.41 -32.40 1.74
C VAL A 92 -12.31 -32.31 0.52
N ASP A 93 -13.36 -33.14 0.49
CA ASP A 93 -14.30 -33.22 -0.63
C ASP A 93 -15.08 -31.91 -0.85
N ALA A 94 -15.19 -31.09 0.20
CA ALA A 94 -15.91 -29.82 0.21
C ALA A 94 -15.00 -28.61 0.38
N GLY A 95 -13.75 -28.67 -0.07
CA GLY A 95 -12.78 -27.60 0.18
C GLY A 95 -13.22 -26.21 -0.28
N ASP A 96 -14.00 -26.10 -1.36
CA ASP A 96 -14.52 -24.81 -1.87
C ASP A 96 -15.62 -24.24 -0.95
N ALA A 97 -16.34 -25.11 -0.23
CA ALA A 97 -17.27 -24.69 0.80
C ALA A 97 -16.51 -24.09 2.00
N TRP A 98 -15.41 -24.72 2.41
CA TRP A 98 -14.56 -24.23 3.51
C TRP A 98 -13.86 -22.91 3.21
N GLU A 99 -13.52 -22.66 1.95
CA GLU A 99 -12.99 -21.36 1.51
C GLU A 99 -14.02 -20.22 1.68
N ARG A 100 -15.28 -20.46 1.31
CA ARG A 100 -16.37 -19.50 1.53
C ARG A 100 -16.62 -19.26 3.02
N VAL A 101 -16.58 -20.30 3.84
CA VAL A 101 -16.71 -20.17 5.31
C VAL A 101 -15.58 -19.32 5.88
N ALA A 102 -14.33 -19.57 5.47
CA ALA A 102 -13.18 -18.76 5.90
C ALA A 102 -13.32 -17.28 5.49
N LYS A 103 -13.88 -17.00 4.31
CA LYS A 103 -14.16 -15.64 3.83
C LYS A 103 -15.14 -14.90 4.75
N ARG A 104 -16.28 -15.53 5.09
CA ARG A 104 -17.29 -14.94 6.00
C ARG A 104 -16.73 -14.66 7.40
N ILE A 105 -15.88 -15.55 7.92
CA ILE A 105 -15.18 -15.36 9.20
C ILE A 105 -14.19 -14.19 9.11
N ARG A 106 -13.44 -14.07 8.01
CA ARG A 106 -12.44 -13.01 7.80
C ARG A 106 -13.07 -11.62 7.72
N LEU A 107 -14.22 -11.52 7.07
CA LEU A 107 -14.98 -10.27 6.94
C LEU A 107 -15.78 -9.91 8.20
N ASN A 108 -15.68 -10.72 9.26
CA ASN A 108 -16.49 -10.59 10.48
C ASN A 108 -18.00 -10.59 10.22
N GLU A 109 -18.45 -11.20 9.12
CA GLU A 109 -19.87 -11.37 8.81
C GLU A 109 -20.48 -12.53 9.61
N MET A 110 -19.65 -13.48 10.04
CA MET A 110 -20.02 -14.61 10.88
C MET A 110 -19.08 -14.70 12.09
N PRO A 111 -19.59 -14.94 13.31
CA PRO A 111 -21.01 -15.11 13.67
C PRO A 111 -21.83 -13.79 13.63
N PRO A 112 -23.17 -13.85 13.47
CA PRO A 112 -24.03 -12.67 13.46
C PRO A 112 -24.01 -11.91 14.79
N GLN A 113 -24.41 -10.64 14.77
CA GLN A 113 -24.48 -9.82 15.97
C GLN A 113 -25.35 -10.46 17.05
N GLY A 114 -24.80 -10.59 18.27
CA GLY A 114 -25.48 -11.21 19.41
C GLY A 114 -25.15 -12.70 19.63
N SER A 115 -24.44 -13.35 18.71
CA SER A 115 -23.97 -14.73 18.88
C SER A 115 -22.56 -14.80 19.49
N PRO A 116 -22.17 -15.94 20.11
CA PRO A 116 -20.82 -16.10 20.64
C PRO A 116 -19.76 -15.97 19.54
N GLY A 117 -18.96 -14.91 19.59
CA GLY A 117 -17.90 -14.65 18.61
C GLY A 117 -16.76 -15.68 18.65
N LEU A 118 -16.01 -15.74 17.55
CA LEU A 118 -14.72 -16.43 17.49
C LEU A 118 -13.64 -15.55 18.10
N SER A 119 -12.76 -16.12 18.94
CA SER A 119 -11.56 -15.41 19.38
C SER A 119 -10.56 -15.24 18.25
N ASP A 120 -9.64 -14.28 18.35
CA ASP A 120 -8.62 -14.06 17.33
C ASP A 120 -7.73 -15.30 17.11
N GLU A 121 -7.47 -16.07 18.17
CA GLU A 121 -6.74 -17.34 18.07
C GLU A 121 -7.54 -18.39 17.29
N GLN A 122 -8.87 -18.49 17.51
CA GLN A 122 -9.73 -19.40 16.74
C GLN A 122 -9.81 -19.01 15.26
N LYS A 123 -9.94 -17.71 14.97
CA LYS A 123 -9.89 -17.18 13.59
C LYS A 123 -8.55 -17.50 12.94
N GLY A 124 -7.45 -17.26 13.64
CA GLY A 124 -6.10 -17.57 13.19
C GLY A 124 -5.90 -19.06 12.88
N GLN A 125 -6.38 -19.95 13.75
CA GLN A 125 -6.35 -21.41 13.53
C GLN A 125 -7.15 -21.82 12.29
N PHE A 126 -8.34 -21.25 12.11
CA PHE A 126 -9.20 -21.52 10.97
C PHE A 126 -8.55 -21.10 9.64
N HIS A 127 -7.99 -19.88 9.59
CA HIS A 127 -7.32 -19.37 8.40
C HIS A 127 -6.07 -20.17 8.06
N ARG A 128 -5.20 -20.46 9.04
CA ARG A 128 -3.99 -21.28 8.83
C ARG A 128 -4.32 -22.68 8.30
N TRP A 129 -5.41 -23.28 8.76
CA TRP A 129 -5.84 -24.59 8.26
C TRP A 129 -6.33 -24.51 6.81
N VAL A 130 -7.20 -23.56 6.47
CA VAL A 130 -7.66 -23.38 5.07
C VAL A 130 -6.50 -23.04 4.13
N ASP A 131 -5.60 -22.14 4.54
CA ASP A 131 -4.44 -21.73 3.73
C ASP A 131 -3.40 -22.86 3.56
N SER A 132 -3.39 -23.87 4.44
CA SER A 132 -2.50 -25.04 4.32
C SER A 132 -3.11 -26.21 3.52
N ARG A 133 -4.28 -26.02 2.89
CA ARG A 133 -4.94 -27.03 2.03
C ARG A 133 -4.01 -27.43 0.88
N PRO A 134 -3.70 -28.73 0.70
CA PRO A 134 -2.91 -29.20 -0.44
C PRO A 134 -3.62 -28.89 -1.78
N ASN A 135 -2.89 -28.31 -2.73
CA ASN A 135 -3.42 -27.91 -4.05
C ASN A 135 -4.05 -29.10 -4.77
N GLN A 136 -5.32 -28.97 -5.20
CA GLN A 136 -6.02 -30.01 -5.96
C GLN A 136 -6.05 -29.76 -7.47
N ASP A 137 -5.79 -28.55 -7.96
CA ASP A 137 -5.64 -28.27 -9.39
C ASP A 137 -5.05 -26.87 -9.61
N LEU A 138 -3.74 -26.76 -9.83
CA LEU A 138 -3.06 -25.47 -10.04
C LEU A 138 -3.69 -24.66 -11.20
N CYS A 139 -4.28 -25.33 -12.19
CA CYS A 139 -4.91 -24.67 -13.33
C CYS A 139 -6.25 -23.99 -13.01
N LYS A 140 -7.01 -24.50 -12.02
CA LYS A 140 -8.22 -23.83 -11.52
C LYS A 140 -7.89 -22.71 -10.54
N GLN A 141 -6.79 -22.87 -9.82
CA GLN A 141 -6.26 -21.90 -8.86
C GLN A 141 -5.74 -20.61 -9.55
N LEU A 142 -5.39 -20.67 -10.83
CA LEU A 142 -4.97 -19.51 -11.64
C LEU A 142 -6.12 -18.88 -12.45
N ALA A 143 -7.31 -19.49 -12.44
CA ALA A 143 -8.41 -19.15 -13.35
C ALA A 143 -9.76 -19.01 -12.64
N SER A 144 -9.78 -18.65 -11.35
CA SER A 144 -11.00 -18.18 -10.70
C SER A 144 -11.07 -16.64 -10.75
N GLU A 145 -12.27 -16.07 -10.83
CA GLU A 145 -12.52 -14.62 -10.77
C GLU A 145 -11.88 -13.97 -9.51
N GLU A 146 -11.63 -14.75 -8.45
CA GLU A 146 -11.03 -14.29 -7.21
C GLU A 146 -9.50 -14.13 -7.31
N THR A 147 -8.82 -14.95 -8.12
CA THR A 147 -7.39 -14.75 -8.45
C THR A 147 -7.12 -13.62 -9.43
N GLN A 148 -8.16 -13.05 -10.03
CA GLN A 148 -8.08 -11.82 -10.81
C GLN A 148 -8.41 -10.56 -9.99
N SER A 149 -9.07 -10.68 -8.82
CA SER A 149 -9.62 -9.51 -8.09
C SER A 149 -9.11 -9.29 -6.66
N TRP A 150 -8.39 -10.23 -6.05
CA TRP A 150 -7.77 -10.00 -4.74
C TRP A 150 -6.37 -10.59 -4.67
N TYR A 151 -5.36 -9.72 -4.76
CA TYR A 151 -4.00 -10.05 -4.32
C TYR A 151 -4.03 -10.36 -2.81
N ARG A 152 -4.20 -11.64 -2.45
CA ARG A 152 -3.64 -12.20 -1.20
C ARG A 152 -2.12 -12.29 -1.42
N GLY A 153 -1.48 -11.14 -1.43
CA GLY A 153 -0.06 -11.00 -1.71
C GLY A 153 0.51 -9.85 -0.90
N PHE A 154 1.82 -9.88 -0.73
CA PHE A 154 2.61 -8.78 -0.18
C PHE A 154 2.10 -7.45 -0.75
N VAL A 155 1.82 -6.47 0.11
CA VAL A 155 1.58 -5.10 -0.34
C VAL A 155 2.89 -4.63 -0.95
N MET A 156 2.95 -4.60 -2.28
CA MET A 156 4.16 -4.16 -2.96
C MET A 156 4.44 -2.71 -2.57
N SER A 157 5.67 -2.46 -2.15
CA SER A 157 6.13 -1.10 -1.90
C SER A 157 5.93 -0.29 -3.17
N ARG A 158 5.34 0.89 -3.02
CA ARG A 158 5.08 1.77 -4.17
C ARG A 158 5.69 3.14 -3.93
N ARG A 159 6.04 3.82 -5.01
CA ARG A 159 6.37 5.24 -4.95
C ARG A 159 5.12 6.05 -4.59
N LEU A 160 5.31 7.24 -4.02
CA LEU A 160 4.27 8.28 -4.03
C LEU A 160 3.93 8.60 -5.48
N THR A 161 2.66 8.75 -5.85
CA THR A 161 2.30 9.24 -7.19
C THR A 161 2.79 10.67 -7.41
N GLN A 162 2.81 11.18 -8.64
CA GLN A 162 3.13 12.57 -8.96
C GLN A 162 2.30 13.54 -8.10
N THR A 163 0.99 13.29 -8.01
CA THR A 163 0.08 14.08 -7.17
C THR A 163 0.39 13.96 -5.68
N GLU A 164 0.61 12.74 -5.17
CA GLU A 164 0.95 12.54 -3.76
C GLU A 164 2.30 13.19 -3.40
N TYR A 165 3.29 13.11 -4.29
CA TYR A 165 4.60 13.73 -4.13
C TYR A 165 4.49 15.25 -4.10
N ARG A 166 3.77 15.85 -5.06
CA ARG A 166 3.49 17.30 -5.10
C ARG A 166 2.83 17.79 -3.82
N ASN A 167 1.78 17.11 -3.39
CA ASN A 167 1.06 17.45 -2.16
C ASN A 167 1.94 17.26 -0.92
N ALA A 168 2.74 16.20 -0.88
CA ALA A 168 3.68 15.94 0.21
C ALA A 168 4.76 17.02 0.28
N ILE A 169 5.30 17.49 -0.85
CA ILE A 169 6.26 18.60 -0.86
C ILE A 169 5.62 19.88 -0.33
N ARG A 170 4.42 20.24 -0.79
CA ARG A 170 3.65 21.37 -0.24
C ARG A 170 3.46 21.24 1.27
N ASP A 171 3.07 20.05 1.74
CA ASP A 171 2.75 19.81 3.14
C ASP A 171 3.98 19.52 4.03
N VAL A 172 5.15 19.26 3.47
CA VAL A 172 6.39 19.11 4.24
C VAL A 172 7.12 20.45 4.25
N VAL A 173 7.41 20.99 3.07
CA VAL A 173 8.25 22.16 2.86
C VAL A 173 7.47 23.47 2.95
N GLY A 174 6.23 23.51 2.46
CA GLY A 174 5.43 24.74 2.35
C GLY A 174 5.57 25.45 1.00
N VAL A 175 6.39 24.91 0.09
CA VAL A 175 6.60 25.44 -1.26
C VAL A 175 5.81 24.57 -2.26
N PRO A 176 4.78 25.10 -2.93
CA PRO A 176 4.07 24.34 -3.96
C PRO A 176 4.97 24.10 -5.18
N LEU A 177 4.80 22.95 -5.85
CA LEU A 177 5.43 22.71 -7.15
C LEU A 177 4.60 23.38 -8.25
N GLN A 178 5.29 23.96 -9.25
CA GLN A 178 4.63 24.37 -10.48
C GLN A 178 4.40 23.16 -11.40
N PRO A 179 3.38 23.17 -12.27
CA PRO A 179 3.06 22.04 -13.14
C PRO A 179 4.21 21.57 -14.04
N ASP A 180 5.10 22.47 -14.45
CA ASP A 180 6.27 22.19 -15.29
C ASP A 180 7.50 21.70 -14.51
N GLU A 181 7.44 21.71 -13.18
CA GLU A 181 8.49 21.23 -12.28
C GLU A 181 8.18 19.84 -11.70
N GLU A 182 7.03 19.27 -12.02
CA GLU A 182 6.60 17.99 -11.46
C GLU A 182 7.39 16.82 -12.04
N PRO A 183 7.60 15.74 -11.25
CA PRO A 183 8.13 14.50 -11.81
C PRO A 183 7.18 13.98 -12.91
N PRO A 184 7.61 13.05 -13.78
CA PRO A 184 6.74 12.49 -14.80
C PRO A 184 5.41 11.96 -14.25
N SER A 185 4.34 12.11 -15.03
CA SER A 185 3.01 11.61 -14.68
C SER A 185 2.99 10.09 -14.60
N ASP A 186 2.19 9.56 -13.68
CA ASP A 186 2.01 8.12 -13.51
C ASP A 186 0.97 7.56 -14.48
N GLY A 187 1.21 6.34 -14.97
CA GLY A 187 0.21 5.58 -15.70
C GLY A 187 -0.72 4.82 -14.75
N ALA A 188 -2.00 4.69 -15.12
CA ALA A 188 -2.88 3.73 -14.47
C ALA A 188 -2.51 2.32 -14.96
N GLY A 189 -2.21 1.40 -14.03
CA GLY A 189 -1.71 0.05 -14.30
C GLY A 189 -2.70 -0.92 -14.94
N GLY A 190 -3.57 -0.45 -15.85
CA GLY A 190 -4.70 -1.20 -16.40
C GLY A 190 -5.95 -1.17 -15.51
N GLU A 191 -5.78 -1.17 -14.19
CA GLU A 191 -6.85 -1.22 -13.18
C GLU A 191 -7.50 0.15 -12.86
N GLY A 192 -7.19 1.20 -13.62
CA GLY A 192 -7.81 2.52 -13.48
C GLY A 192 -7.28 3.40 -12.33
N PHE A 193 -6.37 2.89 -11.49
CA PHE A 193 -5.71 3.66 -10.43
C PHE A 193 -4.21 3.86 -10.69
N ASP A 194 -3.72 5.07 -10.43
CA ASP A 194 -2.29 5.42 -10.46
C ASP A 194 -1.51 4.99 -9.21
N THR A 195 -2.19 4.54 -8.15
CA THR A 195 -1.55 4.04 -6.92
C THR A 195 -1.17 2.56 -6.97
N VAL A 196 -1.29 1.90 -8.12
CA VAL A 196 -0.95 0.47 -8.27
C VAL A 196 0.57 0.31 -8.29
N GLY A 197 1.11 -0.38 -7.28
CA GLY A 197 2.57 -0.52 -7.09
C GLY A 197 3.32 -1.08 -8.31
N ASP A 198 2.74 -2.07 -8.99
CA ASP A 198 3.33 -2.72 -10.16
C ASP A 198 3.47 -1.79 -11.37
N ALA A 199 2.70 -0.70 -11.42
CA ALA A 199 2.73 0.30 -12.49
C ALA A 199 3.65 1.49 -12.17
N LEU A 200 4.04 1.66 -10.90
CA LEU A 200 4.83 2.80 -10.41
C LEU A 200 6.35 2.54 -10.47
N PHE A 201 6.84 2.21 -11.66
CA PHE A 201 8.28 2.02 -11.86
C PHE A 201 9.05 3.35 -11.70
N THR A 202 10.25 3.28 -11.13
CA THR A 202 11.13 4.43 -10.97
C THR A 202 12.17 4.43 -12.08
N SER A 203 12.05 5.36 -13.03
CA SER A 203 13.03 5.56 -14.10
C SER A 203 14.07 6.63 -13.74
N THR A 204 15.15 6.72 -14.51
CA THR A 204 16.21 7.73 -14.31
C THR A 204 15.67 9.16 -14.27
N ILE A 205 14.72 9.49 -15.14
CA ILE A 205 14.10 10.82 -15.19
C ILE A 205 13.37 11.17 -13.87
N HIS A 206 12.81 10.18 -13.17
CA HIS A 206 12.21 10.42 -11.85
C HIS A 206 13.27 10.81 -10.83
N LEU A 207 14.40 10.10 -10.79
CA LEU A 207 15.49 10.36 -9.85
C LEU A 207 16.11 11.75 -10.09
N GLU A 208 16.35 12.09 -11.35
CA GLU A 208 16.82 13.43 -11.73
C GLU A 208 15.82 14.52 -11.30
N SER A 209 14.53 14.29 -11.54
CA SER A 209 13.47 15.22 -11.12
C SER A 209 13.43 15.38 -9.60
N TYR A 210 13.51 14.29 -8.83
CA TYR A 210 13.50 14.37 -7.36
C TYR A 210 14.69 15.12 -6.80
N LEU A 211 15.88 14.94 -7.37
CA LEU A 211 17.07 15.69 -6.98
C LEU A 211 16.92 17.18 -7.30
N ALA A 212 16.46 17.52 -8.51
CA ALA A 212 16.25 18.90 -8.92
C ALA A 212 15.17 19.61 -8.08
N ILE A 213 14.05 18.93 -7.82
CA ILE A 213 12.97 19.45 -6.99
C ILE A 213 13.45 19.64 -5.55
N ALA A 214 14.13 18.65 -4.97
CA ALA A 214 14.63 18.73 -3.59
C ALA A 214 15.61 19.90 -3.42
N ASP A 215 16.50 20.10 -4.39
CA ASP A 215 17.41 21.26 -4.40
C ASP A 215 16.61 22.56 -4.42
N ARG A 216 15.80 22.77 -5.46
CA ARG A 216 15.01 23.99 -5.65
C ARG A 216 14.10 24.31 -4.46
N VAL A 217 13.26 23.38 -4.00
CA VAL A 217 12.25 23.66 -2.96
C VAL A 217 12.91 24.04 -1.63
N ILE A 218 14.08 23.46 -1.34
CA ILE A 218 14.83 23.73 -0.11
C ILE A 218 15.60 25.05 -0.22
N GLU A 219 16.16 25.39 -1.38
CA GLU A 219 16.74 26.72 -1.64
C GLU A 219 15.69 27.83 -1.49
N ASP A 220 14.52 27.65 -2.10
CA ASP A 220 13.42 28.62 -2.06
C ASP A 220 12.87 28.81 -0.65
N ALA A 221 12.81 27.73 0.13
CA ALA A 221 12.31 27.76 1.49
C ALA A 221 13.33 28.34 2.49
N LEU A 222 14.64 28.17 2.23
CA LEU A 222 15.74 28.61 3.10
C LEU A 222 16.81 29.38 2.31
N PRO A 223 16.48 30.56 1.75
CA PRO A 223 17.43 31.37 1.00
C PRO A 223 18.53 31.95 1.90
N ASP A 224 19.71 32.21 1.33
CA ASP A 224 20.87 32.75 2.09
C ASP A 224 20.64 34.16 2.64
N ALA A 225 19.79 34.96 1.98
CA ALA A 225 19.42 36.29 2.44
C ALA A 225 18.33 36.20 3.53
N GLN A 226 18.61 36.69 4.73
CA GLN A 226 17.68 36.64 5.88
C GLN A 226 16.41 37.51 5.74
N THR A 227 16.27 38.29 4.67
CA THR A 227 15.35 39.42 4.62
C THR A 227 14.48 39.37 3.38
N SER A 228 13.41 38.60 3.48
CA SER A 228 12.23 38.84 2.65
C SER A 228 11.14 39.42 3.56
N ASP A 229 10.67 40.62 3.26
CA ASP A 229 9.50 41.22 3.92
C ASP A 229 8.18 40.50 3.54
N ASP A 230 8.24 39.55 2.59
CA ASP A 230 7.11 38.70 2.20
C ASP A 230 6.67 37.79 3.37
N PRO A 231 5.45 37.99 3.91
CA PRO A 231 4.93 37.16 5.00
C PRO A 231 4.82 35.68 4.64
N ALA A 232 4.59 35.34 3.37
CA ALA A 232 4.47 33.95 2.92
C ALA A 232 5.82 33.22 3.02
N LYS A 233 6.90 33.86 2.57
CA LYS A 233 8.27 33.32 2.69
C LYS A 233 8.71 33.18 4.14
N ALA A 234 8.33 34.14 5.00
CA ALA A 234 8.59 34.05 6.43
C ALA A 234 7.85 32.87 7.08
N ALA A 235 6.59 32.62 6.70
CA ALA A 235 5.81 31.47 7.19
C ALA A 235 6.43 30.13 6.78
N ILE A 236 6.90 30.01 5.53
CA ILE A 236 7.61 28.82 5.03
C ILE A 236 8.90 28.59 5.83
N ARG A 237 9.71 29.64 6.03
CA ARG A 237 10.94 29.55 6.82
C ARG A 237 10.66 29.09 8.25
N ASN A 238 9.65 29.65 8.91
CA ASN A 238 9.28 29.30 10.29
C ASN A 238 8.70 27.88 10.41
N ARG A 239 8.14 27.32 9.32
CA ARG A 239 7.72 25.91 9.26
C ARG A 239 8.91 24.95 9.29
N LEU A 240 10.05 25.36 8.74
CA LEU A 240 11.28 24.55 8.68
C LEU A 240 12.20 24.81 9.87
N LEU A 241 12.44 26.08 10.20
CA LEU A 241 13.28 26.50 11.31
C LEU A 241 12.45 26.63 12.59
N ILE A 242 12.04 25.50 13.13
CA ILE A 242 11.26 25.43 14.38
C ILE A 242 12.02 25.93 15.62
N VAL A 243 13.35 26.00 15.51
CA VAL A 243 14.23 26.62 16.49
C VAL A 243 15.32 27.41 15.75
N LEU A 244 15.64 28.60 16.23
CA LEU A 244 16.70 29.41 15.65
C LEU A 244 18.01 29.17 16.42
N PRO A 245 19.14 28.93 15.73
CA PRO A 245 20.44 28.76 16.38
C PRO A 245 21.04 30.11 16.79
N LYS A 246 22.06 30.08 17.66
CA LYS A 246 22.85 31.27 18.05
C LYS A 246 23.42 32.06 16.88
N SER A 247 23.81 31.41 15.78
CA SER A 247 24.35 32.09 14.59
C SER A 247 23.32 32.95 13.85
N LEU A 248 22.03 32.63 13.95
CA LEU A 248 20.94 33.42 13.35
C LEU A 248 20.23 34.31 14.37
N GLN A 249 20.20 33.89 15.64
CA GLN A 249 19.58 34.60 16.74
C GLN A 249 20.51 34.59 17.98
N PRO A 250 21.26 35.67 18.26
CA PRO A 250 22.27 35.70 19.32
C PRO A 250 21.77 35.38 20.74
N ASP A 251 20.50 35.66 21.04
CA ASP A 251 19.84 35.35 22.33
C ASP A 251 19.32 33.91 22.43
N SER A 252 19.49 33.09 21.39
CA SER A 252 19.04 31.70 21.39
C SER A 252 19.78 30.84 22.43
N SER A 253 19.02 29.95 23.07
CA SER A 253 19.56 28.94 23.99
C SER A 253 20.26 27.78 23.28
N ARG A 254 20.07 27.62 21.96
CA ARG A 254 20.58 26.49 21.18
C ARG A 254 21.83 26.85 20.39
N SER A 255 22.84 25.99 20.46
CA SER A 255 23.94 26.00 19.49
C SER A 255 23.43 25.60 18.10
N ASP A 256 24.22 25.91 17.07
CA ASP A 256 23.95 25.52 15.69
C ASP A 256 23.75 24.01 15.54
N ALA A 257 24.60 23.20 16.17
CA ALA A 257 24.47 21.74 16.10
C ALA A 257 23.18 21.22 16.76
N GLU A 258 22.81 21.78 17.93
CA GLU A 258 21.56 21.39 18.63
C GLU A 258 20.32 21.79 17.83
N ALA A 259 20.30 23.02 17.30
CA ALA A 259 19.20 23.49 16.47
C ALA A 259 19.06 22.67 15.18
N ALA A 260 20.18 22.37 14.51
CA ALA A 260 20.18 21.52 13.32
C ALA A 260 19.61 20.13 13.63
N ALA A 261 20.03 19.50 14.72
CA ALA A 261 19.54 18.18 15.12
C ALA A 261 18.02 18.17 15.34
N GLU A 262 17.48 19.18 16.02
CA GLU A 262 16.03 19.33 16.24
C GLU A 262 15.26 19.56 14.93
N ILE A 263 15.73 20.49 14.09
CA ILE A 263 15.12 20.81 12.78
C ILE A 263 15.11 19.58 11.87
N ILE A 264 16.25 18.93 11.71
CA ILE A 264 16.43 17.78 10.82
C ILE A 264 15.56 16.62 11.29
N ALA A 265 15.54 16.32 12.59
CA ALA A 265 14.75 15.23 13.14
C ALA A 265 13.24 15.47 12.95
N GLN A 266 12.75 16.69 13.18
CA GLN A 266 11.33 16.98 13.01
C GLN A 266 10.93 17.00 11.53
N PHE A 267 11.78 17.54 10.66
CA PHE A 267 11.55 17.52 9.23
C PHE A 267 11.52 16.09 8.68
N ALA A 268 12.50 15.26 9.03
CA ALA A 268 12.55 13.85 8.65
C ALA A 268 11.36 13.07 9.21
N ARG A 269 10.94 13.32 10.45
CA ARG A 269 9.75 12.68 11.04
C ARG A 269 8.49 12.93 10.22
N ARG A 270 8.25 14.18 9.82
CA ARG A 270 7.09 14.56 9.00
C ARG A 270 7.18 13.99 7.60
N ALA A 271 8.35 14.07 6.97
CA ALA A 271 8.58 13.57 5.62
C ALA A 271 8.47 12.03 5.54
N TRP A 272 9.09 11.32 6.48
CA TRP A 272 9.11 9.85 6.52
C TRP A 272 7.92 9.25 7.26
N ARG A 273 7.05 10.11 7.82
CA ARG A 273 5.74 9.76 8.38
C ARG A 273 5.81 8.83 9.59
N ARG A 274 6.95 8.83 10.28
CA ARG A 274 7.24 7.99 11.46
C ARG A 274 8.35 8.61 12.32
N PRO A 275 8.54 8.14 13.57
CA PRO A 275 9.70 8.49 14.37
C PRO A 275 11.00 8.16 13.64
N VAL A 276 11.97 9.07 13.75
CA VAL A 276 13.32 8.91 13.19
C VAL A 276 14.18 8.20 14.22
N THR A 277 14.89 7.15 13.80
CA THR A 277 15.78 6.39 14.70
C THR A 277 17.05 7.17 15.04
N GLU A 278 17.73 6.81 16.12
CA GLU A 278 19.00 7.47 16.49
C GLU A 278 20.06 7.31 15.40
N ASP A 279 20.16 6.14 14.76
CA ASP A 279 21.10 5.92 13.67
C ASP A 279 20.78 6.79 12.44
N GLU A 280 19.50 7.01 12.15
CA GLU A 280 19.06 7.91 11.09
C GLU A 280 19.42 9.37 11.40
N LYS A 281 19.18 9.81 12.64
CA LYS A 281 19.58 11.15 13.09
C LYS A 281 21.09 11.34 12.95
N LEU A 282 21.88 10.36 13.40
CA LEU A 282 23.34 10.40 13.30
C LEU A 282 23.82 10.54 11.85
N ARG A 283 23.24 9.76 10.91
CA ARG A 283 23.60 9.87 9.48
C ARG A 283 23.26 11.23 8.88
N LEU A 284 22.10 11.79 9.22
CA LEU A 284 21.72 13.12 8.75
C LEU A 284 22.60 14.22 9.37
N MET A 285 22.99 14.08 10.63
CA MET A 285 23.91 15.00 11.30
C MET A 285 25.32 14.92 10.74
N GLN A 286 25.80 13.75 10.30
CA GLN A 286 27.08 13.64 9.58
C GLN A 286 27.07 14.44 8.27
N LEU A 287 25.94 14.46 7.55
CA LEU A 287 25.79 15.26 6.33
C LEU A 287 25.76 16.77 6.65
N TYR A 288 25.09 17.17 7.73
CA TYR A 288 25.15 18.54 8.25
C TYR A 288 26.59 18.94 8.55
N GLU A 289 27.31 18.17 9.38
CA GLU A 289 28.68 18.45 9.80
C GLU A 289 29.64 18.54 8.61
N ALA A 290 29.53 17.63 7.65
CA ALA A 290 30.31 17.67 6.41
C ALA A 290 30.07 18.95 5.58
N SER A 291 28.90 19.57 5.75
CA SER A 291 28.47 20.75 5.01
C SER A 291 28.84 22.08 5.69
N THR A 292 29.29 22.05 6.96
CA THR A 292 29.71 23.24 7.73
C THR A 292 31.08 23.83 7.34
N GLY A 293 31.79 23.25 6.37
CA GLY A 293 33.16 23.64 6.01
C GLY A 293 33.31 25.05 5.40
N ARG A 294 34.49 25.66 5.68
CA ARG A 294 35.07 26.94 5.17
C ARG A 294 34.07 27.91 4.53
N ASP A 295 33.42 28.71 5.37
CA ASP A 295 32.60 29.88 5.04
C ASP A 295 31.12 29.62 4.64
N ARG A 296 30.61 28.40 4.82
CA ARG A 296 29.17 28.13 4.69
C ARG A 296 28.41 28.50 5.97
N GLY A 297 27.33 29.28 5.83
CA GLY A 297 26.45 29.64 6.94
C GLY A 297 25.58 28.46 7.41
N PHE A 298 24.92 28.64 8.56
CA PHE A 298 24.00 27.64 9.12
C PHE A 298 22.93 27.18 8.10
N LEU A 299 22.29 28.13 7.40
CA LEU A 299 21.25 27.83 6.42
C LEU A 299 21.79 26.95 5.29
N ALA A 300 22.93 27.31 4.71
CA ALA A 300 23.60 26.49 3.69
C ALA A 300 23.94 25.07 4.17
N SER A 301 24.29 24.92 5.46
CA SER A 301 24.66 23.62 6.03
C SER A 301 23.44 22.75 6.35
N VAL A 302 22.34 23.34 6.84
CA VAL A 302 21.11 22.60 7.16
C VAL A 302 20.31 22.20 5.91
N ARG A 303 20.46 22.92 4.79
CA ARG A 303 19.81 22.56 3.52
C ARG A 303 20.16 21.15 3.05
N GLU A 304 21.42 20.74 3.16
CA GLU A 304 21.91 19.44 2.66
C GLU A 304 21.19 18.21 3.26
N PRO A 305 21.08 18.06 4.59
CA PRO A 305 20.29 16.96 5.16
C PRO A 305 18.79 17.06 4.85
N LEU A 306 18.22 18.25 4.69
CA LEU A 306 16.80 18.39 4.30
C LEU A 306 16.58 17.91 2.86
N LYS A 307 17.49 18.22 1.92
CA LYS A 307 17.48 17.68 0.56
C LYS A 307 17.59 16.16 0.58
N ALA A 308 18.51 15.60 1.39
CA ALA A 308 18.68 14.16 1.55
C ALA A 308 17.42 13.47 2.08
N VAL A 309 16.67 14.11 2.99
CA VAL A 309 15.39 13.60 3.48
C VAL A 309 14.36 13.47 2.35
N LEU A 310 14.29 14.46 1.44
CA LEU A 310 13.32 14.50 0.34
C LEU A 310 13.65 13.56 -0.84
N VAL A 311 14.88 13.06 -0.94
CA VAL A 311 15.26 12.06 -1.95
C VAL A 311 15.45 10.66 -1.36
N SER A 312 15.22 10.51 -0.06
CA SER A 312 15.29 9.23 0.63
C SER A 312 14.17 8.29 0.20
N PRO A 313 14.42 6.97 0.08
CA PRO A 313 13.36 5.98 -0.11
C PRO A 313 12.26 6.07 0.96
N HIS A 314 12.57 6.48 2.19
CA HIS A 314 11.57 6.67 3.24
C HIS A 314 10.58 7.81 2.97
N PHE A 315 10.97 8.79 2.14
CA PHE A 315 10.06 9.83 1.67
C PHE A 315 9.36 9.41 0.37
N LEU A 316 10.14 8.94 -0.61
CA LEU A 316 9.67 8.64 -1.96
C LEU A 316 8.75 7.43 -2.04
N PHE A 317 8.87 6.47 -1.12
CA PHE A 317 8.11 5.23 -1.13
C PHE A 317 7.20 5.09 0.09
N VAL A 318 6.08 4.41 -0.14
CA VAL A 318 5.18 3.89 0.88
C VAL A 318 5.52 2.43 1.06
N VAL A 319 6.13 2.13 2.21
CA VAL A 319 6.60 0.79 2.57
C VAL A 319 5.81 0.32 3.78
N GLU A 320 5.19 -0.84 3.64
CA GLU A 320 4.55 -1.54 4.75
C GLU A 320 5.48 -2.63 5.27
N THR A 321 5.35 -2.95 6.56
CA THR A 321 6.24 -3.91 7.21
C THR A 321 6.00 -5.28 6.59
N GLU A 322 7.07 -5.89 6.09
CA GLU A 322 7.01 -7.27 5.62
C GLU A 322 6.65 -8.19 6.79
N PRO A 323 5.66 -9.07 6.64
CA PRO A 323 5.28 -9.97 7.71
C PRO A 323 6.34 -11.04 7.96
N ASP A 324 6.73 -11.26 9.22
CA ASP A 324 7.51 -12.44 9.60
C ASP A 324 6.68 -13.74 9.58
N ALA A 325 5.35 -13.63 9.50
CA ALA A 325 4.42 -14.75 9.56
C ALA A 325 3.30 -14.61 8.51
N THR A 326 2.75 -15.74 8.09
CA THR A 326 1.57 -15.77 7.22
C THR A 326 0.29 -15.47 8.00
N GLY A 327 -0.67 -14.80 7.36
CA GLY A 327 -1.99 -14.53 7.95
C GLY A 327 -2.42 -13.07 7.83
N VAL A 328 -3.29 -12.63 8.74
CA VAL A 328 -3.72 -11.23 8.85
C VAL A 328 -2.75 -10.52 9.79
N ILE A 329 -1.97 -9.58 9.27
CA ILE A 329 -1.05 -8.76 10.06
C ILE A 329 -1.65 -7.39 10.23
N ARG A 330 -1.63 -6.91 11.47
CA ARG A 330 -2.04 -5.54 11.79
C ARG A 330 -0.91 -4.58 11.43
N LEU A 331 -1.26 -3.51 10.72
CA LEU A 331 -0.35 -2.42 10.43
C LEU A 331 0.09 -1.72 11.72
N THR A 332 1.28 -1.13 11.69
CA THR A 332 1.73 -0.25 12.77
C THR A 332 0.86 1.02 12.86
N PRO A 333 0.79 1.69 14.01
CA PRO A 333 0.06 2.95 14.16
C PRO A 333 0.41 3.99 13.08
N HIS A 334 1.71 4.16 12.76
CA HIS A 334 2.17 5.09 11.73
C HIS A 334 1.81 4.66 10.30
N GLN A 335 1.73 3.36 10.02
CA GLN A 335 1.23 2.85 8.74
C GLN A 335 -0.26 3.12 8.57
N ILE A 336 -1.06 3.00 9.64
CA ILE A 336 -2.48 3.36 9.62
C ILE A 336 -2.64 4.86 9.36
N ALA A 337 -1.91 5.71 10.10
CA ALA A 337 -1.91 7.16 9.88
C ALA A 337 -1.51 7.53 8.44
N THR A 338 -0.48 6.89 7.91
CA THR A 338 -0.02 7.10 6.53
C THR A 338 -1.08 6.69 5.51
N ARG A 339 -1.72 5.53 5.67
CA ARG A 339 -2.79 5.08 4.77
C ARG A 339 -4.00 6.00 4.80
N LEU A 340 -4.41 6.47 5.98
CA LEU A 340 -5.50 7.44 6.11
C LEU A 340 -5.17 8.76 5.39
N ALA A 341 -3.96 9.29 5.60
CA ALA A 341 -3.53 10.55 4.99
C ALA A 341 -3.41 10.46 3.47
N LEU A 342 -2.81 9.39 2.93
CA LEU A 342 -2.71 9.21 1.49
C LEU A 342 -4.08 8.97 0.84
N PHE A 343 -4.97 8.25 1.52
CA PHE A 343 -6.30 8.00 0.99
C PHE A 343 -7.16 9.27 0.96
N ILE A 344 -7.21 10.04 2.06
CA ILE A 344 -8.12 11.18 2.19
C ILE A 344 -7.52 12.47 1.62
N TRP A 345 -6.23 12.72 1.84
CA TRP A 345 -5.57 13.98 1.46
C TRP A 345 -4.57 13.83 0.32
N SER A 346 -4.30 12.60 -0.14
CA SER A 346 -3.23 12.30 -1.10
C SER A 346 -1.92 12.99 -0.72
N SER A 347 -1.58 12.94 0.57
CA SER A 347 -0.44 13.66 1.16
C SER A 347 0.04 12.99 2.46
N VAL A 348 1.07 13.56 3.09
CA VAL A 348 1.58 13.10 4.39
C VAL A 348 0.58 13.38 5.53
N PRO A 349 0.55 12.54 6.59
CA PRO A 349 -0.17 12.85 7.81
C PRO A 349 0.35 14.16 8.44
N ASP A 350 -0.56 14.90 9.06
CA ASP A 350 -0.21 16.08 9.84
C ASP A 350 0.23 15.70 11.27
N GLU A 351 0.69 16.69 12.04
CA GLU A 351 1.27 16.44 13.35
C GLU A 351 0.26 15.84 14.33
N GLU A 352 -1.01 16.25 14.28
CA GLU A 352 -2.06 15.70 15.13
C GLU A 352 -2.27 14.20 14.88
N LEU A 353 -2.30 13.78 13.60
CA LEU A 353 -2.43 12.36 13.25
C LEU A 353 -1.16 11.56 13.56
N LEU A 354 0.03 12.16 13.42
CA LEU A 354 1.29 11.54 13.83
C LEU A 354 1.39 11.36 15.36
N GLN A 355 0.89 12.32 16.16
CA GLN A 355 0.83 12.19 17.62
C GLN A 355 -0.17 11.11 18.06
N ALA A 356 -1.30 10.98 17.36
CA ALA A 356 -2.24 9.89 17.58
C ALA A 356 -1.61 8.51 17.23
N ALA A 357 -0.71 8.47 16.25
CA ALA A 357 0.07 7.27 15.95
C ALA A 357 1.14 6.98 17.02
N ASP A 358 1.88 8.00 17.49
CA ASP A 358 2.88 7.84 18.54
C ASP A 358 2.31 7.32 19.87
N SER A 359 1.12 7.80 20.22
CA SER A 359 0.40 7.39 21.43
C SER A 359 -0.41 6.10 21.25
N GLU A 360 -0.36 5.50 20.06
CA GLU A 360 -1.18 4.35 19.64
C GLU A 360 -2.70 4.58 19.72
N ALA A 361 -3.14 5.82 19.95
CA ALA A 361 -4.56 6.19 19.98
C ALA A 361 -5.26 5.84 18.66
N ILE A 362 -4.54 5.93 17.53
CA ILE A 362 -5.05 5.56 16.19
C ILE A 362 -5.39 4.07 16.03
N LEU A 363 -5.08 3.22 17.02
CA LEU A 363 -5.51 1.82 17.05
C LEU A 363 -6.94 1.63 17.55
N ASN A 364 -7.56 2.68 18.11
CA ASN A 364 -8.94 2.67 18.59
C ASN A 364 -9.90 3.19 17.50
N ASP A 365 -10.99 2.45 17.26
CA ASP A 365 -11.97 2.79 16.21
C ASP A 365 -12.61 4.18 16.38
N ASP A 366 -12.88 4.62 17.61
CA ASP A 366 -13.46 5.94 17.85
C ASP A 366 -12.47 7.07 17.57
N GLN A 367 -11.19 6.84 17.86
CA GLN A 367 -10.11 7.77 17.49
C GLN A 367 -9.92 7.82 15.97
N ILE A 368 -9.98 6.67 15.28
CA ILE A 368 -9.96 6.63 13.81
C ILE A 368 -11.13 7.45 13.25
N ARG A 369 -12.36 7.21 13.72
CA ARG A 369 -13.55 7.96 13.26
C ARG A 369 -13.43 9.45 13.52
N LEU A 370 -12.86 9.84 14.67
CA LEU A 370 -12.61 11.25 15.01
C LEU A 370 -11.65 11.88 14.00
N HIS A 371 -10.49 11.26 13.73
CA HIS A 371 -9.53 11.79 12.77
C HIS A 371 -10.06 11.79 11.34
N VAL A 372 -10.80 10.76 10.91
CA VAL A 372 -11.44 10.73 9.59
C VAL A 372 -12.40 11.90 9.41
N ARG A 373 -13.29 12.16 10.38
CA ARG A 373 -14.21 13.31 10.31
C ARG A 373 -13.47 14.64 10.23
N ARG A 374 -12.44 14.82 11.06
CA ARG A 374 -11.58 16.01 11.04
C ARG A 374 -10.90 16.19 9.68
N MET A 375 -10.35 15.12 9.12
CA MET A 375 -9.67 15.15 7.84
C MET A 375 -10.62 15.43 6.67
N LEU A 376 -11.83 14.87 6.70
CA LEU A 376 -12.87 15.14 5.69
C LEU A 376 -13.36 16.59 5.73
N ALA A 377 -13.32 17.24 6.90
CA ALA A 377 -13.67 18.66 7.05
C ALA A 377 -12.54 19.62 6.61
N ASP A 378 -11.32 19.13 6.43
CA ASP A 378 -10.19 19.93 5.93
C ASP A 378 -10.29 20.09 4.40
N PRO A 379 -10.01 21.29 3.84
CA PRO A 379 -10.04 21.52 2.38
C PRO A 379 -9.19 20.54 1.56
N LYS A 380 -8.16 19.91 2.14
CA LYS A 380 -7.37 18.86 1.51
C LYS A 380 -8.19 17.62 1.15
N SER A 381 -9.34 17.38 1.78
CA SER A 381 -10.20 16.23 1.50
C SER A 381 -10.75 16.21 0.08
N ARG A 382 -10.77 17.35 -0.60
CA ARG A 382 -11.06 17.44 -2.04
C ARG A 382 -10.19 16.47 -2.87
N ALA A 383 -8.97 16.20 -2.42
CA ALA A 383 -8.08 15.23 -3.04
C ALA A 383 -8.69 13.82 -3.13
N LEU A 384 -9.60 13.44 -2.22
CA LEU A 384 -10.32 12.18 -2.29
C LEU A 384 -11.22 12.11 -3.53
N GLY A 385 -11.99 13.17 -3.82
CA GLY A 385 -12.79 13.24 -5.04
C GLY A 385 -11.93 13.26 -6.30
N GLU A 386 -10.91 14.12 -6.32
CA GLU A 386 -10.05 14.33 -7.50
C GLU A 386 -9.17 13.13 -7.83
N ASN A 387 -8.62 12.45 -6.81
CA ASN A 387 -7.66 11.38 -7.00
C ASN A 387 -8.26 9.99 -6.82
N PHE A 388 -9.30 9.81 -6.01
CA PHE A 388 -9.97 8.52 -5.93
C PHE A 388 -11.27 8.50 -6.72
N GLY A 389 -12.18 9.45 -6.48
CA GLY A 389 -13.51 9.50 -7.11
C GLY A 389 -13.46 9.52 -8.64
N LEU A 390 -12.70 10.44 -9.23
CA LEU A 390 -12.56 10.53 -10.68
C LEU A 390 -11.86 9.32 -11.31
N GLN A 391 -10.93 8.66 -10.61
CA GLN A 391 -10.31 7.43 -11.09
C GLN A 391 -11.28 6.26 -11.05
N TRP A 392 -11.98 6.10 -9.93
CA TRP A 392 -12.96 5.05 -9.71
C TRP A 392 -14.11 5.11 -10.72
N LEU A 393 -14.58 6.31 -11.05
CA LEU A 393 -15.63 6.54 -12.04
C LEU A 393 -15.13 6.56 -13.50
N GLY A 394 -13.82 6.52 -13.73
CA GLY A 394 -13.23 6.64 -15.07
C GLY A 394 -13.40 8.03 -15.71
N LEU A 395 -13.51 9.09 -14.90
CA LEU A 395 -13.80 10.46 -15.32
C LEU A 395 -12.55 11.36 -15.44
N ARG A 396 -11.34 10.84 -15.26
CA ARG A 396 -10.12 11.65 -15.41
C ARG A 396 -9.98 12.30 -16.80
N GLY A 397 -10.37 11.58 -17.85
CA GLY A 397 -10.34 12.06 -19.24
C GLY A 397 -11.56 12.87 -19.67
N PHE A 398 -12.47 13.20 -18.75
CA PHE A 398 -13.72 13.90 -19.09
C PHE A 398 -13.46 15.27 -19.75
N SER A 399 -12.39 15.96 -19.34
CA SER A 399 -11.96 17.23 -19.94
C SER A 399 -11.28 17.10 -21.31
N GLU A 400 -10.96 15.88 -21.75
CA GLU A 400 -10.31 15.62 -23.05
C GLU A 400 -11.33 15.27 -24.15
N VAL A 401 -12.57 14.93 -23.76
CA VAL A 401 -13.65 14.60 -24.68
C VAL A 401 -14.56 15.82 -24.84
N HIS A 402 -14.51 16.45 -26.01
CA HIS A 402 -15.41 17.52 -26.38
C HIS A 402 -16.50 17.00 -27.33
N PRO A 403 -17.78 17.02 -26.91
CA PRO A 403 -18.90 16.81 -27.81
C PRO A 403 -18.84 17.80 -28.99
N ASP A 404 -19.36 17.36 -30.13
CA ASP A 404 -19.44 18.19 -31.32
C ASP A 404 -20.29 19.45 -31.04
N GLY A 405 -19.69 20.63 -31.18
CA GLY A 405 -20.34 21.90 -30.85
C GLY A 405 -21.52 22.27 -31.75
N GLU A 406 -21.64 21.68 -32.94
CA GLU A 406 -22.83 21.86 -33.79
C GLU A 406 -23.99 20.97 -33.30
N LEU A 407 -23.69 19.76 -32.83
CA LEU A 407 -24.70 18.82 -32.31
C LEU A 407 -25.10 19.12 -30.86
N PHE A 408 -24.18 19.65 -30.06
CA PHE A 408 -24.36 19.91 -28.64
C PHE A 408 -23.94 21.35 -28.28
N PRO A 409 -24.63 22.38 -28.81
CA PRO A 409 -24.25 23.78 -28.62
C PRO A 409 -24.37 24.27 -27.16
N GLU A 410 -25.11 23.54 -26.31
CA GLU A 410 -25.22 23.82 -24.87
C GLU A 410 -24.01 23.30 -24.06
N TYR A 411 -23.19 22.44 -24.66
CA TYR A 411 -21.97 21.93 -24.03
C TYR A 411 -20.87 22.99 -24.11
N ALA A 412 -20.87 23.90 -23.14
CA ALA A 412 -19.82 24.89 -22.93
C ALA A 412 -18.77 24.39 -21.93
N ASP A 413 -17.59 25.00 -21.93
CA ASP A 413 -16.50 24.68 -20.97
C ASP A 413 -16.95 24.81 -19.50
N THR A 414 -17.88 25.73 -19.22
CA THR A 414 -18.48 25.88 -17.89
C THR A 414 -19.29 24.65 -17.48
N LEU A 415 -20.10 24.09 -18.39
CA LEU A 415 -20.86 22.86 -18.12
C LEU A 415 -19.92 21.67 -17.91
N ALA A 416 -18.83 21.58 -18.69
CA ALA A 416 -17.83 20.54 -18.51
C ALA A 416 -17.14 20.63 -17.14
N SER A 417 -16.85 21.85 -16.67
CA SER A 417 -16.33 22.11 -15.33
C SER A 417 -17.33 21.74 -14.24
N ASP A 418 -18.61 22.11 -14.40
CA ASP A 418 -19.66 21.82 -13.41
C ASP A 418 -19.92 20.31 -13.29
N LEU A 419 -19.93 19.57 -14.41
CA LEU A 419 -20.06 18.11 -14.43
C LEU A 419 -18.88 17.41 -13.76
N ARG A 420 -17.66 17.95 -13.92
CA ARG A 420 -16.48 17.47 -13.20
C ARG A 420 -16.60 17.76 -11.71
N GLU A 421 -17.04 18.96 -11.35
CA GLU A 421 -17.20 19.40 -9.96
C GLU A 421 -18.24 18.57 -9.21
N GLU A 422 -19.31 18.14 -9.87
CA GLU A 422 -20.31 17.24 -9.26
C GLU A 422 -19.72 15.90 -8.80
N ALA A 423 -18.63 15.45 -9.44
CA ALA A 423 -17.97 14.18 -9.12
C ALA A 423 -16.87 14.30 -8.03
N VAL A 424 -16.56 15.51 -7.55
CA VAL A 424 -15.50 15.80 -6.58
C VAL A 424 -16.08 16.30 -5.27
#